data_AF-A0A7Y6UG46-F1
#
_entry.id   AF-A0A7Y6UG46-F1
#
_cell.length_a   1.000
_cell.length_b   1.000
_cell.length_c   1.000
_cell.angle_alpha   90.00
_cell.angle_beta   90.00
_cell.angle_gamma   90.00
#
_symmetry.space_group_name_H-M   'P 1'
#
loop_
_entity.id
_entity.type
_entity.pdbx_description
1 polymer ?
#
loop_
_entity_poly.entity_id
_entity_poly.type
_entity_poly.pdbx_seq_one_letter_code
_entity_poly.pdbx_strand_id
1 'polypeptide(L)'
;MLPKRAFVRSRNRPGGDTAELDWTLLFRAFLEAFEWTLDVARAFARDFPEEVDAVERVRTFMRRRIAGQVAHVRLEDILFTFGLIMGAIERDLGPLRRTTPAEVAKRARIATAQLGMIPG
;
A
#
# COMPACT_ATOMS: atom_id res chain seq x y z
N MET A 1 -6.84 -21.07 64.07
CA MET A 1 -5.80 -20.50 63.18
C MET A 1 -5.42 -21.57 62.17
N LEU A 2 -5.77 -21.39 60.89
CA LEU A 2 -5.46 -22.32 59.79
C LEU A 2 -4.25 -21.79 58.99
N PRO A 3 -3.35 -22.67 58.50
CA PRO A 3 -2.17 -22.22 57.77
C PRO A 3 -2.54 -21.72 56.37
N LYS A 4 -1.96 -20.58 55.99
CA LYS A 4 -2.05 -20.00 54.64
C LYS A 4 -1.46 -20.98 53.62
N ARG A 5 -2.32 -21.55 52.78
CA ARG A 5 -1.91 -22.29 51.58
C ARG A 5 -1.02 -21.39 50.73
N ALA A 6 0.23 -21.80 50.54
CA ALA A 6 1.11 -21.24 49.54
C ALA A 6 0.45 -21.45 48.17
N PHE A 7 0.03 -20.36 47.55
CA PHE A 7 -0.45 -20.35 46.17
C PHE A 7 0.77 -20.57 45.26
N VAL A 8 1.06 -21.83 44.97
CA VAL A 8 2.04 -22.24 43.96
C VAL A 8 1.49 -21.77 42.60
N ARG A 9 1.94 -20.60 42.16
CA ARG A 9 1.64 -20.07 40.83
C ARG A 9 2.55 -20.76 39.81
N SER A 10 2.29 -22.04 39.53
CA SER A 10 2.75 -22.63 38.26
C SER A 10 1.80 -22.18 37.16
N ARG A 11 2.24 -21.17 36.38
CA ARG A 11 1.90 -21.10 34.97
C ARG A 11 3.16 -20.71 34.21
N ASN A 12 3.89 -21.74 33.78
CA ASN A 12 4.55 -21.72 32.49
C ASN A 12 3.54 -21.20 31.45
N ARG A 13 3.61 -19.91 31.11
CA ARG A 13 3.19 -19.49 29.78
C ARG A 13 4.40 -19.75 28.89
N PRO A 14 4.33 -20.65 27.91
CA PRO A 14 5.33 -20.64 26.85
C PRO A 14 5.34 -19.22 26.27
N GLY A 15 6.53 -18.63 26.18
CA GLY A 15 6.75 -17.32 25.60
C GLY A 15 6.05 -17.25 24.26
N GLY A 16 5.06 -16.36 24.17
CA GLY A 16 4.55 -15.93 22.89
C GLY A 16 5.61 -15.03 22.28
N ASP A 17 6.61 -15.64 21.64
CA ASP A 17 7.46 -14.99 20.64
C ASP A 17 6.56 -14.67 19.43
N THR A 18 5.65 -13.72 19.59
CA THR A 18 5.40 -12.82 18.47
C THR A 18 6.60 -11.90 18.50
N ALA A 19 7.67 -12.31 17.80
CA ALA A 19 8.76 -11.39 17.46
C ALA A 19 8.09 -10.10 16.99
N GLU A 20 8.21 -9.05 17.80
CA GLU A 20 7.58 -7.77 17.53
C GLU A 20 8.09 -7.33 16.17
N LEU A 21 7.24 -7.43 15.15
CA LEU A 21 7.65 -7.29 13.76
C LEU A 21 8.20 -5.87 13.62
N ASP A 22 9.49 -5.74 13.31
CA ASP A 22 10.10 -4.42 13.12
C ASP A 22 9.65 -3.84 11.79
N TRP A 23 8.45 -3.26 11.81
CA TRP A 23 7.84 -2.59 10.68
C TRP A 23 8.70 -1.44 10.14
N THR A 24 9.62 -0.91 10.94
CA THR A 24 10.54 0.16 10.54
C THR A 24 11.37 -0.25 9.33
N LEU A 25 11.82 -1.51 9.28
CA LEU A 25 12.63 -2.01 8.16
C LEU A 25 11.83 -2.09 6.85
N LEU A 26 10.58 -2.54 6.94
CA LEU A 26 9.66 -2.55 5.79
C LEU A 26 9.33 -1.12 5.33
N PHE A 27 8.99 -0.23 6.25
CA PHE A 27 8.66 1.15 5.89
C PHE A 27 9.86 1.91 5.32
N ARG A 28 11.08 1.61 5.80
CA ARG A 28 12.30 2.20 5.25
C ARG A 28 12.55 1.75 3.81
N ALA A 29 12.32 0.47 3.51
CA ALA A 29 12.42 -0.05 2.15
C ALA A 29 11.35 0.56 1.21
N PHE A 30 10.16 0.88 1.74
CA PHE A 30 9.07 1.50 0.98
C PHE A 30 9.12 3.02 0.93
N LEU A 31 10.03 3.68 1.66
CA LEU A 31 10.01 5.14 1.84
C LEU A 31 10.05 5.89 0.52
N GLU A 32 10.94 5.50 -0.39
CA GLU A 32 11.07 6.17 -1.69
C GLU A 32 9.80 6.04 -2.54
N ALA A 33 9.26 4.83 -2.65
CA ALA A 33 8.01 4.58 -3.36
C ALA A 33 6.84 5.35 -2.72
N PHE A 34 6.83 5.46 -1.40
CA PHE A 34 5.80 6.17 -0.66
C PHE A 34 5.89 7.69 -0.87
N GLU A 35 7.08 8.27 -0.79
CA GLU A 35 7.30 9.70 -1.06
C GLU A 35 6.91 10.07 -2.48
N TRP A 36 7.31 9.25 -3.47
CA TRP A 36 6.88 9.42 -4.86
C TRP A 36 5.36 9.38 -5.00
N THR A 37 4.72 8.41 -4.35
CA THR A 37 3.26 8.26 -4.39
C THR A 37 2.53 9.47 -3.80
N LEU A 38 3.07 10.05 -2.71
CA LEU A 38 2.51 11.27 -2.12
C LEU A 38 2.73 12.51 -2.98
N ASP A 39 3.85 12.59 -3.73
CA ASP A 39 4.07 13.67 -4.69
C ASP A 39 3.03 13.61 -5.82
N VAL A 40 2.70 12.41 -6.29
CA VAL A 40 1.63 12.20 -7.28
C VAL A 40 0.28 12.63 -6.71
N ALA A 41 -0.07 12.19 -5.50
CA ALA A 41 -1.32 12.55 -4.84
C ALA A 41 -1.45 14.08 -4.66
N ARG A 42 -0.37 14.74 -4.22
CA ARG A 42 -0.32 16.21 -4.09
C ARG A 42 -0.49 16.91 -5.43
N ALA A 43 0.16 16.43 -6.48
CA ALA A 43 0.02 17.00 -7.82
C ALA A 43 -1.42 16.88 -8.34
N PHE A 44 -2.13 15.81 -7.99
CA PHE A 44 -3.53 15.60 -8.32
C PHE A 44 -4.45 16.56 -7.56
N ALA A 45 -4.16 16.81 -6.29
CA ALA A 45 -4.89 17.71 -5.40
C ALA A 45 -4.53 19.20 -5.57
N ARG A 46 -3.64 19.58 -6.51
CA ARG A 46 -3.02 20.91 -6.59
C ARG A 46 -4.00 22.09 -6.61
N ASP A 47 -5.20 21.88 -7.13
CA ASP A 47 -6.23 22.90 -7.29
C ASP A 47 -7.12 23.04 -6.04
N PHE A 48 -6.93 22.17 -5.04
CA PHE A 48 -7.69 22.09 -3.79
C PHE A 48 -6.74 22.14 -2.58
N PRO A 49 -6.49 23.33 -2.00
CA PRO A 49 -5.50 23.51 -0.92
C PRO A 49 -5.72 22.62 0.31
N GLU A 50 -6.98 22.41 0.71
CA GLU A 50 -7.32 21.56 1.87
C GLU A 50 -6.95 20.09 1.65
N GLU A 51 -7.03 19.63 0.40
CA GLU A 51 -6.67 18.27 0.00
C GLU A 51 -5.15 18.09 0.01
N VAL A 52 -4.40 19.10 -0.46
CA VAL A 52 -2.93 19.14 -0.35
C VAL A 52 -2.51 19.06 1.11
N ASP A 53 -3.17 19.79 2.01
CA ASP A 53 -2.86 19.76 3.43
C ASP A 53 -3.10 18.37 4.03
N ALA A 54 -4.14 17.65 3.60
CA ALA A 54 -4.38 16.27 4.02
C ALA A 54 -3.23 15.33 3.61
N VAL A 55 -2.76 15.44 2.37
CA VAL A 55 -1.63 14.65 1.85
C VAL A 55 -0.35 14.95 2.64
N GLU A 56 -0.07 16.22 2.95
CA GLU A 56 1.12 16.62 3.70
C GLU A 56 1.06 16.21 5.19
N ARG A 57 -0.14 16.15 5.79
CA ARG A 57 -0.33 15.54 7.13
C ARG A 57 0.03 14.06 7.12
N VAL A 58 -0.39 13.32 6.10
CA VAL A 58 -0.03 11.90 5.93
C VAL A 58 1.48 11.73 5.70
N ARG A 59 2.10 12.59 4.88
CA ARG A 59 3.56 12.62 4.69
C ARG A 59 4.30 12.77 6.02
N THR A 60 3.90 13.77 6.80
CA THR A 60 4.51 14.08 8.09
C THR A 60 4.35 12.91 9.07
N PHE A 61 3.17 12.32 9.13
CA PHE A 61 2.91 11.13 9.95
C PHE A 61 3.84 9.97 9.60
N MET A 62 3.98 9.66 8.32
CA MET A 62 4.80 8.53 7.86
C MET A 62 6.29 8.74 8.12
N ARG A 63 6.82 9.94 7.86
CA ARG A 63 8.20 10.29 8.20
C ARG A 63 8.49 10.12 9.69
N ARG A 64 7.57 10.58 10.56
CA ARG A 64 7.72 10.40 12.01
C ARG A 64 7.68 8.93 12.41
N ARG A 65 6.75 8.13 11.85
CA ARG A 65 6.67 6.69 12.14
C ARG A 65 7.92 5.93 11.72
N ILE A 66 8.49 6.25 10.55
CA ILE A 66 9.75 5.68 10.05
C ILE A 66 10.94 6.07 10.93
N ALA A 67 10.94 7.28 11.48
CA ALA A 67 11.93 7.72 12.46
C ALA A 67 11.74 7.09 13.86
N GLY A 68 10.82 6.13 14.03
CA GLY A 68 10.52 5.50 15.32
C GLY A 68 9.76 6.39 16.30
N GLN A 69 9.23 7.53 15.83
CA GLN A 69 8.52 8.49 16.66
C GLN A 69 7.03 8.14 16.75
N VAL A 70 6.42 8.52 17.87
CA VAL A 70 4.96 8.50 18.03
C VAL A 70 4.37 9.63 17.20
N ALA A 71 3.37 9.32 16.39
CA ALA A 71 2.67 10.28 15.55
C ALA A 71 1.19 9.90 15.46
N HIS A 72 0.35 10.92 15.31
CA HIS A 72 -1.09 10.77 15.10
C HIS A 72 -1.47 11.42 13.78
N VAL A 73 -2.44 10.81 13.10
CA VAL A 73 -3.06 11.33 11.88
C VAL A 73 -4.52 10.92 11.92
N ARG A 74 -5.39 11.72 11.28
CA ARG A 74 -6.80 11.36 11.16
C ARG A 74 -6.92 10.20 10.17
N LEU A 75 -7.78 9.23 10.48
CA LEU A 75 -8.07 8.13 9.55
C LEU A 75 -8.62 8.67 8.22
N GLU A 76 -9.40 9.75 8.27
CA GLU A 76 -9.95 10.43 7.10
C GLU A 76 -8.84 10.94 6.17
N ASP A 77 -7.76 11.53 6.71
CA ASP A 77 -6.63 12.00 5.91
C ASP A 77 -5.92 10.83 5.21
N ILE A 78 -5.80 9.66 5.88
CA ILE A 78 -5.24 8.43 5.29
C ILE A 78 -6.12 7.94 4.14
N LEU A 79 -7.41 7.76 4.39
CA LEU A 79 -8.35 7.22 3.40
C LEU A 79 -8.48 8.16 2.19
N PHE A 80 -8.52 9.47 2.45
CA PHE A 80 -8.55 10.48 1.42
C PHE A 80 -7.29 10.43 0.55
N THR A 81 -6.11 10.44 1.18
CA THR A 81 -4.83 10.34 0.46
C THR A 81 -4.74 9.04 -0.35
N PHE A 82 -5.22 7.93 0.20
CA PHE A 82 -5.30 6.66 -0.52
C PHE A 82 -6.22 6.73 -1.75
N GLY A 83 -7.37 7.41 -1.63
CA GLY A 83 -8.27 7.66 -2.75
C GLY A 83 -7.60 8.45 -3.89
N LEU A 84 -6.84 9.50 -3.55
CA LEU A 84 -6.08 10.28 -4.55
C LEU A 84 -5.03 9.42 -5.27
N ILE A 85 -4.33 8.57 -4.53
CA ILE A 85 -3.32 7.65 -5.08
C ILE A 85 -3.97 6.68 -6.07
N MET A 86 -5.09 6.06 -5.67
CA MET A 86 -5.81 5.15 -6.54
C MET A 86 -6.33 5.86 -7.80
N GLY A 87 -6.88 7.07 -7.65
CA GLY A 87 -7.33 7.87 -8.79
C GLY A 87 -6.20 8.24 -9.75
N ALA A 88 -4.99 8.52 -9.24
CA ALA A 88 -3.82 8.75 -10.07
C ALA A 88 -3.38 7.48 -10.81
N ILE A 89 -3.37 6.32 -10.14
CA ILE A 89 -3.05 5.03 -10.77
C ILE A 89 -4.07 4.69 -11.88
N GLU A 90 -5.36 4.88 -11.62
CA GLU A 90 -6.42 4.63 -12.60
C GLU A 90 -6.30 5.55 -13.82
N ARG A 91 -5.92 6.81 -13.61
CA ARG A 91 -5.65 7.76 -14.70
C ARG A 91 -4.49 7.31 -15.58
N ASP A 92 -3.40 6.85 -14.97
CA ASP A 92 -2.18 6.46 -15.69
C ASP A 92 -2.33 5.11 -16.41
N LEU A 93 -3.04 4.16 -15.81
CA LEU A 93 -3.33 2.87 -16.44
C LEU A 93 -4.41 2.98 -17.54
N GLY A 94 -5.19 4.06 -17.53
CA GLY A 94 -6.41 4.19 -18.32
C GLY A 94 -7.45 3.13 -17.91
N PRO A 95 -8.57 3.00 -18.65
CA PRO A 95 -9.44 1.85 -18.48
C PRO A 95 -8.56 0.61 -18.67
N LEU A 96 -8.54 -0.30 -17.69
CA LEU A 96 -7.98 -1.64 -17.87
C LEU A 96 -8.66 -2.23 -19.10
N ARG A 97 -8.04 -2.05 -20.28
CA ARG A 97 -8.56 -2.58 -21.54
C ARG A 97 -8.47 -4.07 -21.35
N ARG A 98 -9.59 -4.68 -20.96
CA ARG A 98 -9.78 -6.11 -21.09
C ARG A 98 -9.54 -6.39 -22.55
N THR A 99 -8.38 -6.99 -22.87
CA THR A 99 -8.11 -7.46 -24.22
C THR A 99 -9.30 -8.33 -24.59
N THR A 100 -10.12 -7.86 -25.52
CA THR A 100 -11.31 -8.62 -25.89
C THR A 100 -10.84 -9.89 -26.59
N PRO A 101 -11.58 -11.02 -26.48
CA PRO A 101 -11.25 -12.22 -27.24
C PRO A 101 -11.08 -11.94 -28.75
N ALA A 102 -11.80 -10.95 -29.27
CA ALA A 102 -11.67 -10.45 -30.64
C ALA A 102 -10.31 -9.80 -30.95
N GLU A 103 -9.77 -9.00 -30.02
CA GLU A 103 -8.44 -8.40 -30.17
C GLU A 103 -7.31 -9.43 -30.05
N VAL A 104 -7.47 -10.44 -29.19
CA VAL A 104 -6.56 -11.59 -29.12
C VAL A 104 -6.58 -12.37 -30.43
N ALA A 105 -7.77 -12.67 -30.96
CA ALA A 105 -7.93 -13.37 -32.24
C ALA A 105 -7.36 -12.57 -33.42
N LYS A 106 -7.54 -11.23 -33.43
CA LYS A 106 -6.97 -10.35 -34.45
C LYS A 106 -5.44 -10.36 -34.40
N ARG A 107 -4.83 -10.31 -33.21
CA ARG A 107 -3.37 -10.38 -33.05
C ARG A 107 -2.80 -11.75 -33.45
N ALA A 108 -3.50 -12.83 -33.10
CA ALA A 108 -3.12 -14.18 -33.52
C ALA A 108 -3.14 -14.30 -35.05
N ARG A 109 -4.18 -13.81 -35.73
CA ARG A 109 -4.26 -13.81 -37.20
C ARG A 109 -3.15 -13.01 -37.88
N ILE A 110 -2.80 -11.84 -37.32
CA ILE A 110 -1.71 -11.01 -37.84
C ILE A 110 -0.36 -11.73 -37.65
N ALA A 111 -0.12 -12.36 -36.49
CA ALA A 111 1.08 -13.15 -36.24
C ALA A 111 1.18 -14.38 -37.18
N THR A 112 0.07 -15.08 -37.42
CA THR A 112 0.02 -16.20 -38.38
C THR A 112 0.29 -15.74 -39.81
N ALA A 113 -0.24 -14.58 -40.21
CA ALA A 113 0.01 -14.00 -41.54
C ALA A 113 1.46 -13.51 -41.70
N GLN A 114 2.09 -13.00 -40.64
CA GLN A 114 3.49 -12.54 -40.66
C GLN A 114 4.50 -13.69 -40.64
N LEU A 115 4.12 -14.87 -40.11
CA LEU A 115 4.98 -16.06 -40.05
C LEU A 115 4.93 -16.94 -41.31
N GLY A 116 4.21 -16.53 -42.36
CA GLY A 116 4.29 -17.19 -43.68
C GLY A 116 3.91 -18.68 -43.70
N MET A 117 3.16 -19.16 -42.71
CA MET A 117 2.69 -20.55 -42.67
C MET A 117 1.38 -20.65 -43.46
N ILE A 118 1.51 -20.92 -44.75
CA ILE A 118 0.42 -21.44 -45.59
C ILE A 118 0.06 -22.83 -45.03
N PRO A 119 -1.17 -23.09 -44.56
CA PRO A 119 -1.57 -24.46 -44.29
C PRO A 119 -1.72 -25.17 -45.64
N GLY A 120 -0.92 -26.23 -45.83
CA GLY A 120 -1.21 -27.28 -46.81
C GLY A 120 -2.33 -28.19 -46.34
#